data_AF-A0A3C1RZU8-F1
#
_entry.id   AF-A0A3C1RZU8-F1
#
_cell.length_a   1.000
_cell.length_b   1.000
_cell.length_c   1.000
_cell.angle_alpha   90.00
_cell.angle_beta   90.00
_cell.angle_gamma   90.00
#
_symmetry.space_group_name_H-M   'P 1'
#
loop_
_entity.id
_entity.type
_entity.pdbx_description
1 polymer ?
#
loop_
_entity_poly.entity_id
_entity_poly.type
_entity_poly.pdbx_seq_one_letter_code
_entity_poly.pdbx_strand_id
1 'polypeptide(L)' 'DEEVRKCFKKLKLLQQKIISENILNVQMHELSMGMSGDLEIAIKEGATIIRVGTAIFGKRAYPDSYYWNENFDTSLKI' A
#
# COMPACT_ATOMS: atom_id res chain seq x y z
N ASP A 1 -12.57 -2.25 9.50
CA ASP A 1 -11.83 -1.21 10.26
C ASP A 1 -10.83 -1.78 11.25
N GLU A 2 -11.24 -2.63 12.21
CA GLU A 2 -10.31 -3.13 13.25
C GLU A 2 -9.19 -4.01 12.69
N GLU A 3 -9.47 -4.88 11.72
CA GLU A 3 -8.43 -5.69 11.08
C GLU A 3 -7.41 -4.84 10.30
N VAL A 4 -7.89 -3.80 9.60
CA VAL A 4 -7.02 -2.83 8.90
C VAL A 4 -6.14 -2.09 9.90
N ARG A 5 -6.70 -1.67 11.04
CA ARG A 5 -5.96 -1.04 12.13
C ARG A 5 -4.86 -1.95 12.67
N LYS A 6 -5.16 -3.24 12.90
CA LYS A 6 -4.15 -4.22 13.32
C LYS A 6 -3.01 -4.35 12.32
N CYS A 7 -3.31 -4.33 11.02
CA CYS A 7 -2.29 -4.35 9.97
C CYS A 7 -1.38 -3.10 10.01
N PHE A 8 -1.96 -1.89 10.12
CA PHE A 8 -1.17 -0.66 10.20
C PHE A 8 -0.32 -0.58 11.47
N LYS A 9 -0.85 -1.02 12.62
CA LYS A 9 -0.06 -1.15 13.87
C LYS A 9 1.12 -2.08 13.70
N LYS A 10 0.93 -3.25 13.08
CA LYS A 10 2.03 -4.20 12.80
C LYS A 10 3.09 -3.58 11.91
N LEU A 11 2.69 -2.84 10.87
CA LEU A 11 3.63 -2.16 9.99
C LEU A 11 4.42 -1.07 10.73
N LYS A 12 3.76 -0.29 11.59
CA LYS A 12 4.43 0.70 12.46
C LYS A 12 5.44 0.04 13.39
N LEU A 13 5.08 -1.07 14.02
CA LEU A 13 5.99 -1.82 14.88
C LEU A 13 7.20 -2.36 14.10
N LEU A 14 6.99 -2.85 12.88
CA LEU A 14 8.09 -3.29 12.02
C LEU A 14 9.03 -2.14 11.64
N GLN A 15 8.49 -0.96 11.33
CA GLN A 15 9.29 0.25 11.10
C GLN A 15 10.17 0.55 12.32
N GLN A 16 9.58 0.57 13.52
CA GLN A 16 10.33 0.86 14.76
C GLN A 16 11.40 -0.20 15.05
N LYS A 17 11.10 -1.49 14.77
CA LYS A 17 12.08 -2.57 14.89
C LYS A 17 13.28 -2.33 13.97
N ILE A 18 13.05 -2.03 12.70
CA ILE A 18 14.15 -1.80 11.74
C ILE A 18 14.95 -0.55 12.11
N ILE A 19 14.30 0.51 12.59
CA ILE A 19 15.01 1.70 13.14
C ILE A 19 15.94 1.27 14.29
N SER A 20 15.46 0.44 15.21
CA SER A 20 16.24 -0.01 16.36
C SER A 20 17.44 -0.90 16.01
N GLU A 21 17.40 -1.56 14.85
CA GLU A 21 18.49 -2.40 14.37
C GLU A 21 19.70 -1.57 13.85
N ASN A 22 19.56 -0.24 13.69
CA ASN A 22 20.64 0.66 13.26
C ASN A 22 21.44 0.15 12.04
N ILE A 23 20.72 -0.42 11.07
CA ILE A 23 21.32 -1.00 9.86
C ILE A 23 22.01 0.12 9.06
N LEU A 24 23.29 -0.09 8.73
CA LEU A 24 24.08 0.87 7.97
C LEU A 24 23.39 1.21 6.63
N ASN A 25 23.29 2.50 6.33
CA ASN A 25 22.66 3.05 5.13
C ASN A 25 21.15 2.76 4.96
N VAL A 26 20.46 2.30 6.00
CA VAL A 26 19.00 2.13 5.99
C VAL A 26 18.35 3.21 6.85
N GLN A 27 17.37 3.91 6.27
CA GLN A 27 16.56 4.92 6.96
C GLN A 27 15.08 4.60 6.75
N MET A 28 14.34 4.47 7.85
CA MET A 28 12.93 4.05 7.83
C MET A 28 12.01 5.20 8.26
N HIS A 29 12.08 6.34 7.56
CA HIS A 29 11.27 7.52 7.88
C HIS A 29 9.81 7.38 7.42
N GLU A 30 9.61 6.76 6.26
CA GLU A 30 8.32 6.74 5.60
C GLU A 30 7.48 5.50 5.92
N LEU A 31 6.17 5.71 6.02
CA LEU A 31 5.14 4.66 6.06
C LEU A 31 4.11 4.92 4.97
N SER A 32 4.30 4.24 3.83
CA SER A 32 3.32 4.19 2.74
C SER A 32 2.24 3.16 3.04
N MET A 33 1.16 3.60 3.68
CA MET A 33 0.01 2.76 4.03
C MET A 33 -1.27 3.58 4.01
N GLY A 34 -2.39 2.94 3.71
CA GLY A 34 -3.67 3.62 3.48
C GLY A 34 -3.92 3.97 2.02
N MET A 35 -5.18 3.85 1.64
CA MET A 35 -5.76 4.13 0.35
C MET A 35 -7.08 4.89 0.53
N SER A 36 -7.79 5.13 -0.57
CA SER A 36 -9.03 5.92 -0.59
C SER A 36 -10.11 5.47 0.41
N GLY A 37 -10.12 4.20 0.86
CA GLY A 37 -11.15 3.66 1.75
C GLY A 37 -10.75 3.54 3.23
N ASP A 38 -9.50 3.80 3.59
CA ASP A 38 -8.97 3.59 4.94
C ASP A 38 -7.95 4.65 5.38
N LEU A 39 -7.91 5.79 4.68
CA LEU A 39 -6.95 6.87 4.91
C LEU A 39 -7.02 7.43 6.34
N GLU A 40 -8.21 7.58 6.93
CA GLU A 40 -8.36 8.12 8.28
C GLU A 40 -7.76 7.18 9.34
N ILE A 41 -7.87 5.86 9.13
CA ILE A 41 -7.28 4.87 10.01
C ILE A 41 -5.75 4.88 9.83
N ALA A 42 -5.27 4.93 8.58
CA ALA A 42 -3.84 4.99 8.27
C ALA A 42 -3.16 6.20 8.90
N ILE A 43 -3.77 7.39 8.80
CA ILE A 43 -3.25 8.63 9.42
C ILE A 43 -3.17 8.47 10.94
N LYS A 44 -4.22 7.94 11.58
CA LYS A 44 -4.24 7.72 13.05
C LYS A 44 -3.17 6.73 13.51
N GLU A 45 -2.78 5.78 12.66
CA GLU A 45 -1.74 4.79 12.96
C GLU A 45 -0.33 5.23 12.48
N GLY A 46 -0.19 6.47 11.98
CA GLY A 46 1.11 7.10 11.72
C GLY A 46 1.63 6.95 10.29
N ALA A 47 0.75 6.82 9.29
CA ALA A 47 1.13 6.88 7.89
C ALA A 47 1.72 8.26 7.54
N THR A 48 2.76 8.27 6.70
CA THR A 48 3.35 9.49 6.14
C THR A 48 3.02 9.66 4.66
N ILE A 49 2.68 8.56 3.98
CA ILE A 49 2.25 8.54 2.57
C ILE A 49 0.92 7.77 2.47
N ILE A 50 -0.11 8.44 1.94
CA ILE A 50 -1.41 7.83 1.59
C ILE A 50 -1.52 7.71 0.07
N ARG A 51 -2.05 6.58 -0.42
CA ARG A 51 -2.23 6.33 -1.86
C ARG A 51 -3.69 6.53 -2.29
N VAL A 52 -4.04 7.72 -2.75
CA VAL A 52 -5.42 8.05 -3.10
C VAL A 52 -5.66 7.93 -4.61
N GLY A 53 -6.73 7.22 -4.99
CA GLY A 53 -7.08 6.94 -6.38
C GLY A 53 -8.56 7.20 -6.61
N THR A 54 -9.42 6.22 -6.28
CA THR A 54 -10.87 6.30 -6.47
C THR A 54 -11.52 7.54 -5.86
N ALA A 55 -11.03 8.03 -4.71
CA ALA A 55 -11.56 9.26 -4.11
C ALA A 55 -11.24 10.54 -4.90
N ILE A 56 -10.19 10.53 -5.74
CA ILE A 56 -9.82 11.64 -6.62
C ILE A 56 -10.43 11.46 -8.02
N PHE A 57 -10.30 10.26 -8.59
CA PHE A 57 -10.60 9.99 -10.01
C PHE A 57 -11.93 9.28 -10.24
N GLY A 58 -12.63 8.84 -9.19
CA GLY A 58 -13.84 8.04 -9.31
C GLY A 58 -13.57 6.57 -9.63
N LYS A 59 -14.65 5.82 -9.89
CA LYS A 59 -14.57 4.39 -10.26
C LYS A 59 -14.07 4.24 -11.69
N ARG A 60 -13.33 3.15 -11.96
CA ARG A 60 -12.97 2.77 -13.34
C ARG A 60 -14.22 2.50 -14.17
N ALA A 61 -14.20 2.89 -15.44
CA ALA A 61 -15.31 2.67 -16.38
C ALA A 61 -15.42 1.19 -16.80
N TYR A 62 -14.30 0.47 -16.80
CA TYR A 62 -14.20 -0.92 -17.23
C TYR A 62 -13.60 -1.81 -16.12
N PRO A 63 -13.90 -3.12 -16.11
CA PRO A 63 -13.33 -4.06 -15.16
C PRO A 63 -11.81 -4.20 -15.35
N ASP A 64 -11.14 -4.78 -14.35
CA ASP A 64 -9.67 -4.92 -14.37
C ASP A 64 -9.17 -5.73 -15.57
N SER A 65 -9.94 -6.71 -16.05
CA SER A 65 -9.63 -7.51 -17.24
C SER A 65 -9.53 -6.71 -18.54
N TYR A 66 -10.13 -5.50 -18.59
CA TYR A 66 -9.97 -4.59 -19.73
C TYR A 66 -8.58 -3.95 -19.76
N TYR A 67 -8.02 -3.62 -18.59
CA TYR A 67 -6.71 -2.97 -18.47
C TYR A 67 -5.55 -3.96 -18.35
N TRP A 68 -5.80 -5.12 -17.72
CA TRP A 68 -4.82 -6.17 -17.44
C TRP A 68 -5.34 -7.50 -17.99
N ASN A 69 -4.98 -7.80 -19.23
CA ASN A 69 -5.26 -9.12 -19.79
C ASN A 69 -4.09 -10.06 -19.44
N GLU A 70 -4.22 -10.78 -18.33
CA GLU A 70 -3.21 -11.76 -17.89
C GLU A 70 -3.14 -13.02 -18.79
N ASN A 71 -4.08 -13.17 -19.74
CA ASN A 71 -3.99 -14.19 -20.79
C ASN A 71 -3.04 -13.72 -21.91
N PHE A 72 -1.78 -13.47 -21.57
CA PHE A 72 -0.75 -13.40 -22.61
C PHE A 72 -0.57 -14.80 -23.18
N ASP A 73 -0.79 -14.93 -24.49
CA ASP A 73 -0.50 -16.14 -25.23
C ASP A 73 0.99 -16.48 -25.10
N THR A 74 1.31 -17.47 -24.26
CA THR A 74 2.67 -17.96 -24.04
C THR A 74 3.24 -18.73 -25.24
N SER A 75 2.50 -18.87 -26.35
CA SER A 75 2.97 -19.57 -27.55
C SER A 75 3.94 -18.75 -28.42
N LEU A 76 4.07 -17.44 -28.18
CA LEU A 76 5.09 -16.59 -28.78
C LEU A 76 6.35 -16.54 -27.88
N LYS A 77 7.03 -17.68 -27.73
CA LYS A 77 8.45 -17.69 -27.34
C LYS A 77 9.27 -17.99 -28.60
N ILE A 78 10.06 -16.99 -29.01
CA ILE A 78 11.14 -17.11 -30.01
C ILE A 78 12.13 -18.19 -29.55
#